data_AF-A0A163XHD7-F1
#
_entry.id   AF-A0A163XHD7-F1
#
_cell.length_a   1.000
_cell.length_b   1.000
_cell.length_c   1.000
_cell.angle_alpha   90.00
_cell.angle_beta   90.00
_cell.angle_gamma   90.00
#
_symmetry.space_group_name_H-M   'P 1'
#
loop_
_entity.id
_entity.type
_entity.pdbx_description
1 polymer ?
#
loop_
_entity_poly.entity_id
_entity_poly.type
_entity_poly.pdbx_seq_one_letter_code
_entity_poly.pdbx_strand_id
1 'polypeptide(L)'
;MNREAVENLFMQLIRISNEILALDLDTFEDLAQLELLQNQQVELMEQIGQAEHASAVVQSYIEELKRLESQIQEKLYLNRQDSENQIKKMQNAVKLRGRYQSNQAIQAEGYFVDNQN
;
A
#
# COMPACT_ATOMS: atom_id res chain seq x y z
N MET A 1 30.97 -14.98 -1.23
CA MET A 1 30.79 -13.71 -0.48
C MET A 1 31.42 -13.87 0.90
N ASN A 2 32.13 -12.89 1.45
CA ASN A 2 32.65 -13.00 2.81
C ASN A 2 31.54 -12.72 3.84
N ARG A 3 31.74 -13.14 5.10
CA ARG A 3 30.75 -13.01 6.18
C ARG A 3 30.30 -11.56 6.40
N GLU A 4 31.24 -10.62 6.34
CA GLU A 4 30.96 -9.19 6.54
C GLU A 4 30.05 -8.63 5.43
N ALA A 5 30.27 -9.01 4.17
CA ALA A 5 29.38 -8.62 3.08
C ALA A 5 27.97 -9.19 3.24
N VAL A 6 27.85 -10.44 3.70
CA VAL A 6 26.54 -11.04 4.02
C VAL A 6 25.82 -10.23 5.11
N GLU A 7 26.49 -9.96 6.23
CA GLU A 7 25.90 -9.21 7.34
C GLU A 7 25.51 -7.78 6.89
N ASN A 8 26.30 -7.15 6.03
CA ASN A 8 25.96 -5.87 5.41
C ASN A 8 24.70 -5.93 4.55
N LEU A 9 24.49 -6.98 3.75
CA LEU A 9 23.25 -7.15 2.97
C LEU A 9 22.03 -7.29 3.88
N PHE A 10 22.14 -8.05 4.98
CA PHE A 10 21.06 -8.17 5.96
C PHE A 10 20.74 -6.83 6.63
N MET A 11 21.76 -6.07 7.02
CA MET A 11 21.55 -4.74 7.61
C MET A 11 20.90 -3.77 6.61
N GLN A 12 21.29 -3.82 5.33
CA GLN A 12 20.65 -3.01 4.29
C GLN A 12 19.18 -3.41 4.08
N LEU A 13 18.90 -4.72 4.08
CA LEU A 13 17.54 -5.24 3.94
C LEU A 13 16.65 -4.81 5.12
N ILE A 14 17.17 -4.86 6.35
CA ILE A 14 16.48 -4.36 7.56
C ILE A 14 16.22 -2.87 7.44
N ARG A 15 17.21 -2.09 7.00
CA ARG A 15 17.06 -0.65 6.81
C ARG A 15 15.94 -0.31 5.83
N ILE A 16 15.95 -0.92 4.64
CA ILE A 16 14.89 -0.72 3.63
C ILE A 16 13.52 -1.12 4.17
N SER A 17 13.45 -2.22 4.92
CA SER A 17 12.20 -2.67 5.54
C SER A 17 11.66 -1.62 6.54
N ASN A 18 12.54 -0.98 7.31
CA ASN A 18 12.15 0.12 8.20
C ASN A 18 11.76 1.39 7.42
N GLU A 19 12.43 1.70 6.31
CA GLU A 19 12.06 2.82 5.43
C GLU A 19 10.64 2.60 4.86
N ILE A 20 10.31 1.39 4.42
CA ILE A 20 8.94 1.02 3.98
C ILE A 20 7.92 1.22 5.11
N LEU A 21 8.26 0.80 6.34
CA LEU A 21 7.38 0.99 7.50
C LEU A 21 7.19 2.47 7.87
N ALA A 22 8.12 3.36 7.49
CA ALA A 22 8.01 4.79 7.76
C ALA A 22 7.17 5.55 6.72
N LEU A 23 6.95 5.00 5.51
CA LEU A 23 6.22 5.69 4.45
C LEU A 23 4.78 6.01 4.81
N ASP A 24 4.29 7.20 4.46
CA ASP A 24 2.88 7.54 4.63
C ASP A 24 2.12 7.23 3.35
N LEU A 25 1.49 6.06 3.26
CA LEU A 25 0.94 5.49 2.01
C LEU A 25 -0.32 6.20 1.48
N ASP A 26 -0.52 7.45 1.87
CA ASP A 26 -1.62 8.31 1.47
C ASP A 26 -1.26 9.21 0.28
N THR A 27 0.03 9.30 -0.09
CA THR A 27 0.49 10.14 -1.21
C THR A 27 1.02 9.31 -2.38
N PHE A 28 0.90 9.86 -3.60
CA PHE A 28 1.48 9.24 -4.80
C PHE A 28 3.01 9.15 -4.75
N GLU A 29 3.67 10.10 -4.09
CA GLU A 29 5.12 10.12 -3.92
C GLU A 29 5.57 8.96 -3.03
N ASP A 30 4.89 8.76 -1.90
CA ASP A 30 5.16 7.64 -1.00
C ASP A 30 4.87 6.27 -1.64
N LEU A 31 3.83 6.17 -2.49
CA LEU A 31 3.54 4.95 -3.24
C LEU A 31 4.62 4.65 -4.29
N ALA A 32 5.14 5.67 -4.99
CA ALA A 32 6.26 5.49 -5.91
C ALA A 32 7.55 5.09 -5.16
N GLN A 33 7.78 5.69 -3.99
CA GLN A 33 8.90 5.33 -3.12
C GLN A 33 8.77 3.90 -2.58
N LEU A 34 7.56 3.46 -2.24
CA LEU A 34 7.27 2.08 -1.82
C LEU A 34 7.68 1.09 -2.91
N GLU A 35 7.28 1.33 -4.17
CA GLU A 35 7.63 0.47 -5.30
C GLU A 35 9.15 0.39 -5.50
N LEU A 36 9.85 1.53 -5.42
CA LEU A 36 11.31 1.57 -5.51
C LEU A 36 11.97 0.74 -4.40
N LEU A 37 11.54 0.93 -3.15
CA LEU A 37 12.09 0.23 -1.99
C LEU A 37 11.81 -1.28 -2.07
N GLN A 38 10.62 -1.69 -2.52
CA GLN A 38 10.28 -3.10 -2.72
C GLN A 38 11.16 -3.77 -3.78
N ASN A 39 11.45 -3.08 -4.88
CA ASN A 39 12.36 -3.59 -5.91
C ASN A 39 13.78 -3.77 -5.35
N GLN A 40 14.29 -2.80 -4.58
CA GLN A 40 15.58 -2.92 -3.90
C GLN A 40 15.59 -4.08 -2.89
N GLN A 41 14.49 -4.30 -2.18
CA GLN A 41 14.32 -5.42 -1.25
C GLN A 41 14.47 -6.77 -1.97
N VAL A 42 13.84 -6.92 -3.13
CA VAL A 42 13.94 -8.13 -3.98
C VAL A 42 15.37 -8.36 -4.44
N GLU A 43 16.05 -7.33 -4.95
CA GLU A 43 17.44 -7.44 -5.41
C GLU A 43 18.39 -7.87 -4.28
N LEU A 44 18.20 -7.35 -3.06
CA LEU A 44 19.00 -7.75 -1.90
C LEU A 44 18.67 -9.17 -1.44
N MET A 45 17.40 -9.58 -1.48
CA MET A 45 16.99 -10.95 -1.16
C MET A 45 17.59 -11.97 -2.13
N GLU A 46 17.67 -11.65 -3.43
CA GLU A 46 18.33 -12.49 -4.43
C GLU A 46 19.83 -12.66 -4.14
N GLN A 47 20.51 -11.56 -3.77
CA GLN A 47 21.93 -11.60 -3.40
C GLN A 47 22.17 -12.41 -2.11
N ILE A 48 21.26 -12.31 -1.14
CA ILE A 48 21.32 -13.12 0.08
C ILE A 48 21.06 -14.60 -0.24
N GLY A 49 20.06 -14.93 -1.07
CA GLY A 49 19.72 -16.32 -1.41
C GLY A 49 20.85 -17.11 -2.09
N GLN A 50 21.83 -16.42 -2.68
CA GLN A 50 23.00 -17.02 -3.33
C GLN A 50 24.17 -17.34 -2.37
N ALA A 51 24.08 -16.96 -1.10
CA ALA A 51 25.15 -17.17 -0.13
C ALA A 51 24.81 -18.28 0.89
N GLU A 52 25.82 -19.05 1.30
CA GLU A 52 25.67 -20.09 2.32
C GLU A 52 25.64 -19.46 3.72
N HIS A 53 24.54 -19.67 4.45
CA HIS A 53 24.29 -18.99 5.72
C HIS A 53 24.10 -20.00 6.86
N ALA A 54 25.12 -20.13 7.72
CA ALA A 54 25.00 -20.84 8.99
C ALA A 54 25.73 -20.06 10.10
N SER A 55 25.12 -18.97 10.57
CA SER A 55 25.59 -18.24 11.74
C SER A 55 24.42 -17.77 12.60
N ALA A 56 24.60 -17.76 13.92
CA ALA A 56 23.58 -17.30 14.87
C ALA A 56 23.20 -15.81 14.65
N VAL A 57 24.14 -15.00 14.17
CA VAL A 57 23.92 -13.58 13.85
C VAL A 57 23.02 -13.43 12.62
N VAL A 58 23.24 -14.24 11.59
CA VAL A 58 22.37 -14.25 10.41
C VAL A 58 20.96 -14.70 10.79
N GLN A 59 20.84 -15.65 11.71
CA GLN A 59 19.54 -16.10 12.21
C GLN A 59 18.78 -14.98 12.94
N SER A 60 19.45 -14.14 13.75
CA SER A 60 18.78 -12.99 14.37
C SER A 60 18.30 -11.96 13.35
N TYR A 61 19.08 -11.71 12.29
CA TYR A 61 18.63 -10.82 11.21
C TYR A 61 17.41 -11.37 10.48
N ILE A 62 17.36 -12.68 10.21
CA ILE A 62 16.20 -13.33 9.58
C ILE A 62 14.96 -13.20 10.47
N GLU A 63 15.09 -13.40 11.78
CA GLU A 63 13.97 -13.25 12.71
C GLU A 63 13.45 -11.81 12.76
N GLU A 64 14.34 -10.83 12.76
CA GLU A 64 13.97 -9.42 12.68
C GLU A 64 13.26 -9.09 11.35
N LEU A 65 13.79 -9.57 10.23
CA LEU A 65 13.19 -9.37 8.92
C LEU A 65 11.80 -10.00 8.81
N LYS A 66 11.60 -11.20 9.37
CA LYS A 66 10.27 -11.83 9.44
C LYS A 66 9.27 -10.97 10.23
N ARG A 67 9.70 -10.39 11.35
CA ARG A 67 8.87 -9.48 12.14
C ARG A 67 8.53 -8.23 11.34
N LEU A 68 9.51 -7.61 10.68
CA LEU A 68 9.32 -6.41 9.85
C LEU A 68 8.38 -6.70 8.68
N GLU A 69 8.55 -7.84 8.00
CA GLU A 69 7.69 -8.25 6.89
C GLU A 69 6.23 -8.42 7.34
N SER A 70 5.99 -9.05 8.50
CA SER A 70 4.64 -9.15 9.06
C SER A 70 4.02 -7.77 9.31
N GLN A 71 4.79 -6.80 9.80
CA GLN A 71 4.31 -5.44 10.04
C GLN A 71 4.02 -4.69 8.73
N ILE A 72 4.88 -4.87 7.71
CA ILE A 72 4.69 -4.28 6.39
C ILE A 72 3.41 -4.83 5.75
N GLN A 73 3.20 -6.15 5.81
CA GLN A 73 2.01 -6.79 5.26
C GLN A 73 0.73 -6.30 5.94
N GLU A 74 0.74 -6.16 7.28
CA GLU A 74 -0.40 -5.61 8.03
C GLU A 74 -0.68 -4.16 7.62
N LYS A 75 0.35 -3.32 7.52
CA LYS A 75 0.21 -1.92 7.09
C LYS A 75 -0.37 -1.81 5.67
N LEU A 76 0.14 -2.59 4.72
CA LEU A 76 -0.37 -2.63 3.35
C LEU A 76 -1.82 -3.12 3.29
N TYR A 77 -2.15 -4.11 4.11
CA TYR A 77 -3.52 -4.63 4.21
C TYR A 77 -4.49 -3.54 4.69
N LEU A 78 -4.14 -2.82 5.77
CA LEU A 78 -4.96 -1.75 6.32
C LEU A 78 -5.13 -0.59 5.33
N ASN A 79 -4.04 -0.12 4.70
CA ASN A 79 -4.11 0.96 3.71
C ASN A 79 -4.97 0.56 2.50
N ARG A 80 -4.88 -0.70 2.04
CA ARG A 80 -5.76 -1.22 0.99
C ARG A 80 -7.22 -1.21 1.43
N GLN A 81 -7.52 -1.67 2.64
CA GLN A 81 -8.89 -1.70 3.17
C GLN A 81 -9.47 -0.29 3.25
N ASP A 82 -8.69 0.70 3.69
CA ASP A 82 -9.11 2.09 3.75
C ASP A 82 -9.35 2.69 2.37
N SER A 83 -8.45 2.44 1.42
CA SER A 83 -8.61 2.84 0.02
C SER A 83 -9.88 2.26 -0.61
N GLU A 84 -10.15 0.96 -0.41
CA GLU A 84 -11.38 0.31 -0.90
C GLU A 84 -12.65 0.94 -0.27
N ASN A 85 -12.60 1.29 1.01
CA ASN A 85 -13.70 1.96 1.71
C ASN A 85 -13.94 3.37 1.18
N GLN A 86 -12.88 4.14 0.92
CA GLN A 86 -12.98 5.48 0.34
C GLN A 86 -13.59 5.43 -1.07
N ILE A 87 -13.14 4.50 -1.92
CA ILE A 87 -13.69 4.29 -3.26
C ILE A 87 -15.19 3.96 -3.18
N LYS A 88 -15.60 3.05 -2.30
CA LYS A 88 -17.03 2.72 -2.10
C LYS A 88 -17.85 3.93 -1.66
N LYS A 89 -17.34 4.74 -0.73
CA LYS A 89 -17.99 5.99 -0.28
C LYS A 89 -18.16 6.96 -1.44
N MET A 90 -17.13 7.18 -2.26
CA MET A 90 -17.19 8.04 -3.43
C MET A 90 -18.20 7.54 -4.46
N GLN A 91 -18.19 6.25 -4.79
CA GLN A 91 -19.15 5.65 -5.72
C GLN A 91 -20.60 5.82 -5.22
N ASN A 92 -20.84 5.64 -3.93
CA ASN A 92 -22.16 5.84 -3.33
C ASN A 92 -22.60 7.32 -3.39
N ALA A 93 -21.68 8.26 -3.12
CA ALA A 93 -21.95 9.69 -3.25
C ALA A 93 -22.29 10.09 -4.69
N VAL A 94 -21.57 9.56 -5.69
CA VAL A 94 -21.85 9.80 -7.11
C VAL A 94 -23.23 9.25 -7.50
N LYS A 95 -23.56 8.01 -7.09
CA LYS A 95 -24.89 7.42 -7.33
C LYS A 95 -26.01 8.26 -6.70
N LEU A 96 -25.80 8.71 -5.47
CA LEU A 96 -26.78 9.52 -4.74
C LEU A 96 -27.00 10.87 -5.44
N ARG A 97 -25.92 11.56 -5.85
CA ARG A 97 -25.99 12.80 -6.62
C ARG A 97 -26.75 12.61 -7.94
N GLY A 98 -26.48 11.52 -8.67
CA GLY A 98 -27.19 11.20 -9.91
C GLY A 98 -28.69 11.00 -9.70
N ARG A 99 -29.10 10.33 -8.61
CA ARG A 99 -30.52 10.18 -8.23
C ARG A 99 -31.17 11.50 -7.84
N TYR A 100 -30.47 12.35 -7.08
CA TYR A 100 -31.00 13.68 -6.73
C TYR A 100 -31.18 14.56 -7.97
N GLN A 101 -30.22 14.54 -8.89
CA GLN A 101 -30.32 15.31 -10.14
C GLN A 101 -31.43 14.77 -11.05
N SER A 102 -31.60 13.45 -11.18
CA SER A 102 -32.71 12.91 -11.97
C SER A 102 -34.07 13.22 -11.33
N ASN A 103 -34.19 13.13 -10.01
CA ASN A 103 -35.45 13.44 -9.33
C ASN A 103 -35.80 14.93 -9.40
N GLN A 104 -34.82 15.83 -9.36
CA GLN A 104 -35.05 17.25 -9.60
C GLN A 104 -35.44 17.54 -11.06
N ALA A 105 -34.83 16.86 -12.03
CA ALA A 105 -35.20 16.99 -13.44
C ALA A 105 -36.65 16.52 -13.69
N ILE A 106 -37.05 15.38 -13.12
CA ILE A 106 -38.42 14.85 -13.22
C ILE A 106 -39.45 15.81 -12.57
N GLN A 107 -39.12 16.40 -11.41
CA GLN A 107 -40.00 17.38 -10.77
C GLN A 107 -40.11 18.68 -11.56
N ALA A 108 -39.01 19.15 -12.17
CA ALA A 108 -39.04 20.32 -13.04
C ALA A 108 -39.89 20.06 -14.28
N GLU A 109 -39.74 18.90 -14.94
CA GLU A 109 -40.54 18.52 -16.12
C GLU A 109 -42.04 18.41 -15.79
N GLY A 110 -42.40 17.84 -14.62
CA GLY A 110 -43.81 17.79 -14.18
C GLY A 110 -44.43 19.17 -13.95
N TYR A 111 -43.65 20.13 -13.42
CA TYR A 111 -44.11 21.52 -13.21
C TYR A 111 -44.40 22.28 -14.52
N PHE A 112 -43.72 21.94 -15.63
CA PHE A 112 -44.00 22.55 -16.93
C PHE A 112 -45.21 21.94 -17.64
N VAL A 113 -45.56 20.69 -17.35
CA VAL A 113 -46.71 19.99 -17.96
C VAL A 113 -48.03 20.41 -17.32
N ASP A 114 -48.07 20.65 -16.00
CA ASP A 114 -49.32 21.04 -15.30
C ASP A 114 -49.76 22.50 -15.53
N ASN A 115 -48.89 23.37 -16.04
CA ASN A 115 -49.19 24.79 -16.27
C ASN A 115 -49.66 25.12 -17.71
N GLN A 116 -50.03 24.11 -18.52
CA GLN A 116 -50.55 24.29 -19.88
C GLN A 116 -52.05 23.93 -20.05
N ASN A 117 -52.81 23.78 -18.96
CA ASN A 117 -54.27 23.58 -19.03
C ASN A 117 -55.06 24.80 -18.56
#